data_AF-A0A954N6D0-F1
#
_entry.id   AF-A0A954N6D0-F1
#
_cell.length_a   1.000
_cell.length_b   1.000
_cell.length_c   1.000
_cell.angle_alpha   90.00
_cell.angle_beta   90.00
_cell.angle_gamma   90.00
#
_symmetry.space_group_name_H-M   'P 1'
#
loop_
_entity.id
_entity.type
_entity.pdbx_description
1 polymer ?
#
loop_
_entity_poly.entity_id
_entity_poly.type
_entity_poly.pdbx_seq_one_letter_code
_entity_poly.pdbx_strand_id
1 'polypeptide(L)'
;MLLAMEENEVVFEFTLDPIWHDYGLPMAVMGMFVVFVVLGLMVTFISLLPRIMALSSSATVPPATPIDAALGDDEISEELMVVIAAAVAATLQTPHRIVQVRGLTPADQGWSLRGRTLHHQSHQVPRRDPK
;
A
#
# COMPACT_ATOMS: atom_id res chain seq x y z
N MET A 1 -21.88 -61.71 8.46
CA MET A 1 -20.44 -61.72 8.14
C MET A 1 -20.16 -60.41 7.39
N LEU A 2 -20.43 -59.24 8.00
CA LEU A 2 -19.62 -58.58 9.04
C LEU A 2 -18.18 -58.43 8.53
N LEU A 3 -17.92 -57.30 7.87
CA LEU A 3 -17.26 -56.12 8.47
C LEU A 3 -15.79 -56.37 8.75
N ALA A 4 -14.98 -56.00 7.76
CA ALA A 4 -13.61 -55.48 7.90
C ALA A 4 -13.22 -55.12 6.46
N MET A 5 -13.73 -54.02 5.88
CA MET A 5 -13.10 -52.71 6.06
C MET A 5 -11.59 -52.88 6.20
N GLU A 6 -10.97 -53.13 5.05
CA GLU A 6 -9.54 -52.97 4.80
C GLU A 6 -9.23 -51.46 4.83
N GLU A 7 -9.53 -50.85 5.98
CA GLU A 7 -8.94 -49.59 6.39
C GLU A 7 -7.59 -49.96 7.01
N ASN A 8 -6.54 -49.88 6.24
CA ASN A 8 -5.24 -49.66 6.84
C ASN A 8 -4.56 -48.54 6.06
N GLU A 9 -5.09 -47.35 6.36
CA GLU A 9 -4.35 -46.12 6.61
C GLU A 9 -2.98 -46.08 5.92
N VAL A 10 -2.91 -45.29 4.85
CA VAL A 10 -1.67 -44.59 4.51
C VAL A 10 -1.40 -43.65 5.67
N VAL A 11 -0.83 -44.21 6.74
CA VAL A 11 -0.25 -43.45 7.83
C VAL A 11 0.90 -42.71 7.16
N PHE A 12 0.63 -41.46 6.80
CA PHE A 12 1.69 -40.48 6.66
C PHE A 12 2.32 -40.38 8.05
N GLU A 13 3.27 -41.27 8.32
CA GLU A 13 4.27 -41.06 9.35
C GLU A 13 4.93 -39.73 8.98
N PHE A 14 4.44 -38.65 9.57
CA PHE A 14 5.14 -37.39 9.67
C PHE A 14 6.36 -37.65 10.55
N THR A 15 7.34 -38.35 9.97
CA THR A 15 8.63 -38.60 10.56
C THR A 15 9.31 -37.25 10.66
N LEU A 16 9.31 -36.71 11.88
CA LEU A 16 10.05 -35.50 12.25
C LEU A 16 11.55 -35.79 12.42
N ASP A 17 11.97 -37.07 12.35
CA ASP A 17 13.38 -37.47 12.44
C ASP A 17 14.35 -36.69 11.54
N PRO A 18 14.06 -36.36 10.26
CA PRO A 18 14.93 -35.54 9.43
C PRO A 18 15.08 -34.09 9.91
N ILE A 19 14.15 -33.59 10.75
CA ILE A 19 14.21 -32.24 11.32
C ILE A 19 15.21 -32.20 12.50
N TRP A 20 15.34 -33.32 13.22
CA TRP A 20 16.21 -33.48 14.39
C TRP A 20 17.59 -34.05 14.08
N HIS A 21 17.85 -34.49 12.84
CA HIS A 21 19.20 -34.76 12.37
C HIS A 21 20.01 -33.46 12.29
N ASP A 22 21.32 -33.53 12.57
CA ASP A 22 22.25 -32.38 12.67
C ASP A 22 22.22 -31.38 11.48
N TYR A 23 21.63 -31.76 10.35
CA TYR A 23 21.53 -30.97 9.13
C TYR A 23 20.13 -30.35 8.86
N GLY A 24 19.08 -30.77 9.57
CA GLY A 24 17.70 -30.33 9.32
C GLY A 24 17.46 -28.88 9.80
N LEU A 25 17.85 -28.59 11.02
CA LEU A 25 17.75 -27.26 11.62
C LEU A 25 18.54 -26.18 10.85
N PRO A 26 19.82 -26.39 10.46
CA PRO A 26 20.53 -25.40 9.65
C PRO A 26 19.94 -25.20 8.25
N MET A 27 19.38 -26.24 7.61
CA MET A 27 18.70 -26.10 6.32
C MET A 27 17.42 -25.25 6.42
N ALA A 28 16.63 -25.44 7.48
CA ALA A 28 15.43 -24.63 7.72
C ALA A 28 15.78 -23.16 7.99
N VAL A 29 16.83 -22.90 8.78
CA VAL A 29 17.32 -21.54 9.05
C VAL A 29 17.83 -20.87 7.77
N MET A 30 18.57 -21.61 6.92
CA MET A 30 19.03 -21.10 5.62
C MET A 30 17.85 -20.75 4.70
N GLY A 31 16.85 -21.62 4.62
CA GLY A 31 15.65 -21.37 3.82
C GLY A 31 14.89 -20.13 4.29
N MET A 32 14.68 -20.01 5.61
CA MET A 32 14.01 -18.84 6.18
C MET A 32 14.82 -17.56 5.94
N PHE A 33 16.15 -17.61 6.09
CA PHE A 33 17.02 -16.47 5.78
C PHE A 33 16.90 -16.02 4.32
N VAL A 34 16.90 -16.97 3.37
CA VAL A 34 16.73 -16.65 1.94
C VAL A 34 15.39 -15.98 1.69
N VAL A 35 14.30 -16.51 2.26
CA VAL A 35 12.97 -15.91 2.12
C VAL A 35 12.96 -14.47 2.64
N PHE A 36 13.53 -14.22 3.83
CA PHE A 36 13.61 -12.88 4.39
C PHE A 36 14.46 -11.93 3.54
N VAL A 37 15.58 -12.39 2.99
CA VAL A 37 16.43 -11.59 2.10
C VAL A 37 15.67 -11.21 0.83
N VAL A 38 14.98 -12.15 0.21
CA VAL A 38 14.19 -11.89 -1.01
C VAL A 38 13.05 -10.91 -0.72
N LEU A 39 12.29 -11.13 0.36
CA LEU A 39 11.21 -10.22 0.77
C LEU A 39 11.76 -8.82 1.09
N GLY A 40 12.87 -8.75 1.83
CA GLY A 40 13.54 -7.51 2.18
C GLY A 40 14.01 -6.74 0.95
N LEU A 41 14.61 -7.43 -0.03
CA LEU A 41 15.02 -6.84 -1.30
C LEU A 41 13.81 -6.29 -2.07
N MET A 42 12.71 -7.03 -2.13
CA MET A 42 11.50 -6.59 -2.82
C MET A 42 10.92 -5.32 -2.17
N VAL A 43 10.77 -5.30 -0.84
CA VAL A 43 10.30 -4.13 -0.09
C VAL A 43 11.24 -2.94 -0.27
N THR A 44 12.55 -3.18 -0.22
CA THR A 44 13.59 -2.17 -0.44
C THR A 44 13.47 -1.59 -1.84
N PHE A 45 13.30 -2.42 -2.87
CA PHE A 45 13.19 -1.98 -4.26
C PHE A 45 11.95 -1.10 -4.47
N ILE A 46 10.79 -1.52 -3.96
CA ILE A 46 9.54 -0.72 -4.02
C ILE A 46 9.71 0.62 -3.28
N SER A 47 10.46 0.64 -2.18
CA SER A 47 10.71 1.85 -1.38
C SER A 47 11.78 2.77 -1.97
N LEU A 48 12.71 2.23 -2.77
CA LEU A 48 13.80 3.00 -3.39
C LEU A 48 13.35 3.71 -4.68
N LEU A 49 12.39 3.15 -5.42
CA LEU A 49 11.81 3.77 -6.62
C LEU A 49 11.40 5.24 -6.40
N PRO A 50 10.59 5.61 -5.38
CA PRO A 50 10.22 7.00 -5.16
C PRO A 50 11.40 7.89 -4.73
N ARG A 51 12.39 7.34 -4.01
CA ARG A 51 13.58 8.09 -3.58
C ARG A 51 14.54 8.40 -4.72
N ILE A 52 14.75 7.47 -5.65
CA ILE A 52 15.62 7.68 -6.81
C ILE A 52 14.99 8.72 -7.75
N MET A 53 13.67 8.67 -7.96
CA MET A 53 12.96 9.69 -8.73
C MET A 53 13.08 11.08 -8.09
N ALA A 54 13.05 11.18 -6.76
CA ALA A 54 13.26 12.45 -6.05
C ALA A 54 14.71 12.98 -6.17
N LEU A 55 15.71 12.09 -6.22
CA LEU A 55 17.12 12.48 -6.38
C LEU A 55 17.45 12.92 -7.81
N SER A 56 16.78 12.36 -8.83
CA SER A 56 16.96 12.78 -10.22
C SER A 56 16.36 14.15 -10.56
N SER A 57 15.49 14.70 -9.70
CA SER A 57 14.90 16.04 -9.88
C SER A 57 15.76 17.19 -9.32
N SER A 58 17.00 16.92 -8.89
CA SER A 58 17.94 17.98 -8.46
C SER A 58 18.54 18.72 -9.67
N ALA A 59 17.74 19.57 -10.31
CA ALA A 59 18.25 20.67 -11.11
C ALA A 59 18.12 21.98 -10.32
N THR A 60 19.17 22.28 -9.56
CA THR A 60 19.73 23.60 -9.23
C THR A 60 18.76 24.76 -8.90
N VAL A 61 18.79 25.20 -7.63
CA VAL A 61 18.37 26.56 -7.25
C VAL A 61 19.56 27.30 -6.60
N PRO A 62 20.07 28.41 -7.18
CA PRO A 62 21.08 29.26 -6.55
C PRO A 62 20.45 30.19 -5.50
N PRO A 63 21.24 30.81 -4.59
CA PRO A 63 20.72 31.50 -3.42
C PRO A 63 20.27 32.94 -3.73
N ALA A 64 19.39 33.44 -2.85
CA ALA A 64 18.78 34.79 -2.76
C ALA A 64 17.52 34.95 -3.65
N THR A 65 16.41 35.54 -3.19
CA THR A 65 16.23 36.80 -2.43
C THR A 65 14.79 36.81 -1.90
N PRO A 66 14.47 37.41 -0.74
CA PRO A 66 13.09 37.42 -0.23
C PRO A 66 12.24 38.37 -1.08
N ILE A 67 11.44 37.81 -1.99
CA ILE A 67 10.42 38.55 -2.73
C ILE A 67 9.17 37.67 -2.71
N ASP A 68 8.16 38.17 -2.02
CA ASP A 68 6.73 37.85 -2.07
C ASP A 68 6.34 36.52 -2.71
N ALA A 69 5.89 35.59 -1.86
CA ALA A 69 4.97 34.47 -2.14
C ALA A 69 4.62 34.22 -3.62
N ALA A 70 5.61 33.84 -4.41
CA ALA A 70 5.41 33.31 -5.75
C ALA A 70 5.03 31.84 -5.59
N LEU A 71 3.74 31.57 -5.77
CA LEU A 71 3.19 30.26 -6.11
C LEU A 71 4.03 29.65 -7.23
N GLY A 72 4.61 28.47 -7.00
CA GLY A 72 5.34 27.75 -8.04
C GLY A 72 6.31 26.72 -7.49
N ASP A 73 5.83 25.51 -7.23
CA ASP A 73 6.28 24.26 -7.89
C ASP A 73 5.58 23.00 -7.33
N ASP A 74 4.85 23.13 -6.21
CA ASP A 74 3.95 22.09 -5.66
C ASP A 74 2.52 22.17 -6.24
N GLU A 75 2.32 22.96 -7.30
CA GLU A 75 1.02 23.14 -7.95
C GLU A 75 0.84 22.03 -8.99
N ILE A 76 -0.08 21.10 -8.73
CA ILE A 76 -0.42 20.00 -9.64
C ILE A 76 -0.74 20.59 -11.00
N SER A 77 0.10 20.29 -12.01
CA SER A 77 -0.10 20.75 -13.38
C SER A 77 -1.52 20.44 -13.87
N GLU A 78 -2.11 21.38 -14.60
CA GLU A 78 -3.48 21.25 -15.13
C GLU A 78 -3.66 19.98 -15.96
N GLU A 79 -2.62 19.60 -16.72
CA GLU A 79 -2.58 18.35 -17.47
C GLU A 79 -2.74 17.13 -16.55
N LEU A 80 -2.03 17.12 -15.42
CA LEU A 80 -2.08 16.05 -14.44
C LEU A 80 -3.45 15.99 -13.75
N MET A 81 -4.07 17.14 -13.48
CA MET A 81 -5.44 17.22 -12.97
C MET A 81 -6.46 16.60 -13.93
N VAL A 82 -6.34 16.86 -15.24
CA VAL A 82 -7.24 16.29 -16.25
C VAL A 82 -7.05 14.77 -16.36
N VAL A 83 -5.81 14.28 -16.33
CA VAL A 83 -5.51 12.84 -16.35
C VAL A 83 -6.11 12.14 -15.12
N ILE A 84 -5.96 12.72 -13.93
CA ILE A 84 -6.57 12.20 -12.70
C ILE A 84 -8.10 12.19 -12.82
N ALA A 85 -8.70 13.28 -13.31
CA ALA A 85 -10.15 13.35 -13.49
C ALA A 85 -10.66 12.29 -14.49
N ALA A 86 -9.95 12.05 -15.59
CA ALA A 86 -10.26 11.01 -16.56
C ALA A 86 -10.11 9.60 -15.99
N ALA A 87 -9.08 9.35 -15.18
CA ALA A 87 -8.89 8.07 -14.50
C ALA A 87 -10.02 7.78 -13.51
N VAL A 88 -10.41 8.78 -12.69
CA VAL A 88 -11.55 8.64 -11.77
C VAL A 88 -12.84 8.38 -12.53
N ALA A 89 -13.08 9.11 -13.61
CA ALA A 89 -14.19 8.88 -14.51
C ALA A 89 -14.22 7.41 -14.99
N ALA A 90 -13.11 6.88 -15.50
CA ALA A 90 -13.04 5.50 -15.95
C ALA A 90 -13.36 4.45 -14.85
N THR A 91 -13.11 4.77 -13.57
CA THR A 91 -13.42 3.86 -12.45
C THR A 91 -14.88 3.86 -12.02
N LEU A 92 -15.63 4.93 -12.33
CA LEU A 92 -17.04 5.01 -11.99
C LEU A 92 -17.84 4.21 -13.02
N GLN A 93 -18.37 3.05 -12.62
CA GLN A 93 -19.16 2.13 -13.46
C GLN A 93 -20.54 2.68 -13.87
N THR A 94 -20.77 3.98 -13.69
CA THR A 94 -22.01 4.68 -14.00
C THR A 94 -21.75 5.78 -15.02
N PRO A 95 -22.73 6.14 -15.87
CA PRO A 95 -22.55 7.24 -16.82
C PRO A 95 -22.43 8.58 -16.07
N HIS A 96 -21.32 9.30 -16.30
CA HIS A 96 -21.04 10.60 -15.70
C HIS A 96 -20.42 11.55 -16.72
N ARG A 97 -20.56 12.86 -16.50
CA ARG A 97 -19.99 13.91 -17.32
C ARG A 97 -19.15 14.84 -16.45
N ILE A 98 -17.88 14.99 -16.77
CA ILE A 98 -17.01 15.96 -16.11
C ILE A 98 -17.39 17.36 -16.62
N VAL A 99 -17.81 18.24 -15.72
CA VAL A 99 -18.25 19.61 -16.06
C VAL A 99 -17.14 20.63 -15.84
N GLN A 100 -16.36 20.48 -14.77
CA GLN A 100 -15.29 21.41 -14.44
C GLN A 100 -14.18 20.67 -13.68
N VAL A 101 -12.94 20.94 -14.05
CA VAL A 101 -11.74 20.52 -13.34
C VAL A 101 -11.04 21.80 -12.89
N ARG A 102 -10.92 22.01 -11.58
CA ARG A 102 -10.28 23.20 -10.99
C ARG A 102 -9.52 22.82 -9.73
N GLY A 103 -8.46 23.57 -9.42
CA GLY A 103 -7.81 23.49 -8.12
C GLY A 103 -8.78 23.87 -6.99
N LEU A 104 -8.67 23.19 -5.85
CA LEU A 104 -9.48 23.50 -4.67
C LEU A 104 -8.97 24.78 -4.04
N THR A 105 -9.84 25.79 -3.92
CA THR A 105 -9.52 26.97 -3.11
C THR A 105 -9.58 26.61 -1.61
N PRO A 106 -8.95 27.37 -0.71
CA PRO A 106 -9.06 27.13 0.74
C PRO A 106 -10.51 27.06 1.26
N ALA A 107 -11.44 27.79 0.62
CA ALA A 107 -12.87 27.72 0.93
C ALA A 107 -13.52 26.39 0.48
N ASP A 108 -13.01 25.76 -0.58
CA ASP A 108 -13.51 24.48 -1.11
C ASP A 108 -12.99 23.25 -0.33
N GLN A 109 -12.00 23.43 0.57
CA GLN A 109 -11.45 22.36 1.41
C GLN A 109 -12.47 21.80 2.43
N GLY A 110 -13.63 22.44 2.61
CA GLY A 110 -14.70 21.92 3.46
C GLY A 110 -15.17 20.52 3.04
N TRP A 111 -15.12 20.20 1.73
CA TRP A 111 -15.48 18.87 1.24
C TRP A 111 -14.46 17.79 1.65
N SER A 112 -13.16 18.08 1.52
CA SER A 112 -12.10 17.14 1.93
C SER A 112 -12.06 16.94 3.45
N LEU A 113 -12.29 18.00 4.22
CA LEU A 113 -12.41 17.94 5.68
C LEU A 113 -13.59 17.04 6.11
N ARG A 114 -14.73 17.16 5.43
CA ARG A 114 -15.91 16.32 5.67
C ARG A 114 -15.65 14.85 5.32
N GLY A 115 -15.00 14.59 4.19
CA GLY A 115 -14.61 13.23 3.77
C GLY A 115 -13.69 12.56 4.78
N ARG A 116 -12.65 13.27 5.25
CA ARG A 116 -11.75 12.79 6.31
C ARG A 116 -12.50 12.47 7.60
N THR A 117 -13.41 13.35 8.01
CA THR A 117 -14.18 13.17 9.24
C THR A 117 -15.04 11.91 9.16
N LEU A 118 -15.75 11.71 8.05
CA LEU A 118 -16.59 10.52 7.85
C LEU A 118 -15.75 9.23 7.83
N HIS A 119 -14.58 9.26 7.18
CA HIS A 119 -13.68 8.11 7.14
C HIS A 119 -13.09 7.76 8.51
N HIS A 120 -12.72 8.76 9.32
CA HIS A 120 -12.25 8.51 10.68
C HIS A 120 -13.39 8.04 11.61
N GLN A 121 -14.61 8.50 11.39
CA GLN A 121 -15.77 8.07 12.16
C GLN A 121 -16.24 6.65 11.81
N SER A 122 -16.05 6.18 10.58
CA SER A 122 -16.43 4.80 10.21
C SER A 122 -15.63 3.72 10.96
N HIS A 123 -14.47 4.08 11.51
CA HIS A 123 -13.65 3.17 12.32
C HIS A 123 -13.92 3.23 13.82
N GLN A 124 -14.80 4.14 14.28
CA GLN A 124 -15.16 4.22 15.70
C GLN A 124 -16.28 3.23 15.99
N VAL A 125 -15.95 2.12 16.64
CA VAL A 125 -16.93 1.17 17.19
C VAL A 125 -17.63 1.86 18.36
N PRO A 126 -18.98 1.94 18.39
CA PRO A 126 -19.69 2.53 19.50
C PRO A 126 -19.31 1.82 20.80
N ARG A 127 -18.79 2.59 21.77
CA ARG A 127 -18.54 2.07 23.11
C ARG A 127 -19.89 1.71 23.71
N ARG A 128 -20.17 0.41 23.82
CA ARG A 128 -21.38 -0.10 24.45
C ARG A 128 -21.35 0.29 25.93
N ASP A 129 -22.30 1.11 26.36
CA ASP A 129 -22.42 1.47 27.77
C ASP A 129 -22.73 0.21 28.61
N PRO A 130 -22.01 0.00 29.73
CA PRO A 130 -22.37 -1.02 30.70
C PRO A 130 -23.61 -0.55 31.46
N LYS A 131 -24.68 -1.35 31.38
CA LYS A 131 -25.90 -1.19 32.17
C LYS A 131 -25.74 -1.86 33.54
#